data_AF-A0A1G7J6J1-F1
#
_entry.id   AF-A0A1G7J6J1-F1
#
_cell.length_a   1.000
_cell.length_b   1.000
_cell.length_c   1.000
_cell.angle_alpha   90.00
_cell.angle_beta   90.00
_cell.angle_gamma   90.00
#
_symmetry.space_group_name_H-M   'P 1'
#
loop_
_entity.id
_entity.type
_entity.pdbx_description
1 polymer ?
#
loop_
_entity_poly.entity_id
_entity_poly.type
_entity_poly.pdbx_seq_one_letter_code
_entity_poly.pdbx_strand_id
1 'polypeptide(L)'
;MVTEKLRRLSYGWLLVQGLLAAASPKRSIQLNAKLWGLAFENTGELKPKPWYVRSVRAAGVGMLAAGGVGLLLEDRASEDEEAEAAEEPDEPITVETDDD
;
A
#
# COMPACT_ATOMS: atom_id res chain seq x y z
N MET A 1 -14.66 0.86 7.08
CA MET A 1 -14.81 1.63 5.82
C MET A 1 -13.79 2.75 5.55
N VAL A 2 -13.73 3.89 6.26
CA VAL A 2 -12.79 5.00 5.87
C VAL A 2 -11.32 4.59 6.01
N THR A 3 -10.98 3.90 7.10
CA THR A 3 -9.61 3.44 7.40
C THR A 3 -9.13 2.35 6.43
N GLU A 4 -10.04 1.46 6.03
CA GLU A 4 -9.79 0.34 5.12
C GLU A 4 -9.55 0.82 3.68
N LYS A 5 -10.44 1.69 3.16
CA LYS A 5 -10.26 2.33 1.85
C LYS A 5 -8.96 3.13 1.79
N LEU A 6 -8.62 3.84 2.87
CA LEU A 6 -7.36 4.57 2.98
C LEU A 6 -6.15 3.63 3.01
N ARG A 7 -6.24 2.52 3.73
CA ARG A 7 -5.20 1.49 3.81
C ARG A 7 -4.96 0.83 2.45
N ARG A 8 -6.02 0.39 1.76
CA ARG A 8 -5.94 -0.16 0.40
C ARG A 8 -5.36 0.85 -0.59
N LEU A 9 -5.80 2.11 -0.52
CA LEU A 9 -5.24 3.20 -1.32
C LEU A 9 -3.75 3.40 -1.05
N SER A 10 -3.32 3.31 0.21
CA SER A 10 -1.91 3.44 0.59
C SER A 10 -1.04 2.32 0.02
N TYR A 11 -1.53 1.08 0.00
CA TYR A 11 -0.83 -0.03 -0.65
C TYR A 11 -0.76 0.13 -2.17
N GLY A 12 -1.86 0.57 -2.80
CA GLY A 12 -1.86 0.92 -4.22
C GLY A 12 -0.86 2.03 -4.55
N TRP A 13 -0.79 3.07 -3.72
CA TRP A 13 0.21 4.13 -3.85
C TRP A 13 1.64 3.60 -3.72
N LEU A 14 1.87 2.68 -2.78
CA LEU A 14 3.15 2.01 -2.58
C LEU A 14 3.58 1.23 -3.83
N LEU A 15 2.65 0.54 -4.50
CA LEU A 15 2.92 -0.16 -5.76
C LEU A 15 3.35 0.80 -6.87
N VAL A 16 2.68 1.94 -7.02
CA VAL A 16 3.05 2.95 -8.01
C VAL A 16 4.46 3.48 -7.75
N GLN A 17 4.77 3.84 -6.50
CA GLN A 17 6.10 4.30 -6.10
C GLN A 17 7.17 3.23 -6.34
N GLY A 18 6.88 1.98 -5.96
CA GLY A 18 7.75 0.83 -6.18
C GLY A 18 8.03 0.57 -7.66
N LEU A 19 7.00 0.65 -8.51
CA LEU A 19 7.12 0.47 -9.96
C LEU A 19 7.99 1.55 -10.58
N LEU A 20 7.77 2.82 -10.24
CA LEU A 20 8.59 3.92 -10.73
C LEU A 20 10.06 3.74 -10.33
N ALA A 21 10.31 3.41 -9.06
CA ALA A 21 11.66 3.17 -8.54
C ALA A 21 12.34 1.94 -9.17
N ALA A 22 11.60 0.87 -9.47
CA ALA A 22 12.13 -0.36 -10.05
C ALA A 22 12.38 -0.26 -11.57
N ALA A 23 11.45 0.36 -12.32
CA ALA A 23 11.50 0.44 -13.77
C ALA A 23 12.37 1.60 -14.26
N SER A 24 12.36 2.74 -13.56
CA SER A 24 13.13 3.93 -13.96
C SER A 24 13.83 4.61 -12.78
N PRO A 25 14.76 3.91 -12.09
CA PRO A 25 15.43 4.42 -10.89
C PRO A 25 16.13 5.77 -11.13
N LYS A 26 16.72 5.98 -12.31
CA LYS A 26 17.36 7.27 -12.66
C LYS A 26 16.37 8.43 -12.75
N ARG A 27 15.17 8.20 -13.30
CA ARG A 27 14.11 9.23 -13.36
C ARG A 27 13.55 9.50 -11.97
N SER A 28 13.34 8.47 -11.15
CA SER A 28 12.90 8.65 -9.76
C SER A 28 13.88 9.47 -8.94
N ILE A 29 15.18 9.24 -9.11
CA ILE A 29 16.23 10.02 -8.46
C ILE A 29 16.22 11.48 -8.95
N GLN A 30 16.09 11.71 -10.26
CA GLN A 30 16.04 13.07 -10.83
C GLN A 30 14.80 13.85 -10.38
N LEU A 31 13.64 13.20 -10.33
CA LEU A 31 12.40 13.81 -9.84
C LEU A 31 12.53 14.19 -8.36
N ASN A 32 13.08 13.28 -7.54
CA ASN A 32 13.40 13.61 -6.15
C ASN A 32 14.38 14.79 -6.07
N ALA A 33 15.52 14.71 -6.76
CA ALA A 33 16.52 15.78 -6.75
C ALA A 33 15.96 17.14 -7.17
N LYS A 34 15.02 17.17 -8.13
CA LYS A 34 14.31 18.38 -8.54
C LYS A 34 13.41 18.93 -7.43
N LEU A 35 12.75 18.06 -6.66
CA LEU A 35 11.96 18.45 -5.49
C LEU A 35 12.86 19.04 -4.39
N TRP A 36 14.00 18.40 -4.13
CA TRP A 36 15.03 18.92 -3.21
C TRP A 36 15.67 20.22 -3.73
N GLY A 37 15.64 20.47 -5.04
CA GLY A 37 16.15 21.70 -5.66
C GLY A 37 15.37 22.96 -5.30
N LEU A 38 14.17 22.82 -4.72
CA LEU A 38 13.44 23.95 -4.12
C LEU A 38 14.04 24.38 -2.77
N ALA A 39 14.74 23.46 -2.09
CA ALA A 39 15.31 23.68 -0.76
C ALA A 39 16.84 23.79 -0.76
N PHE A 40 17.52 23.25 -1.77
CA PHE A 40 18.97 23.19 -1.87
C PHE A 40 19.46 23.57 -3.27
N GLU A 41 20.54 24.34 -3.33
CA GLU A 41 21.20 24.67 -4.59
C GLU A 41 21.96 23.46 -5.17
N ASN A 42 22.12 23.41 -6.49
CA ASN A 42 22.93 22.41 -7.23
C ASN A 42 22.44 20.94 -7.19
N THR A 43 21.23 20.65 -6.69
CA THR A 43 20.71 19.26 -6.67
C THR A 43 20.55 18.64 -8.06
N GLY A 44 20.32 19.46 -9.10
CA GLY A 44 20.20 19.03 -10.49
C GLY A 44 21.51 18.54 -11.13
N GLU A 45 22.67 18.90 -10.55
CA GLU A 45 23.99 18.51 -11.05
C GLU A 45 24.46 17.17 -10.46
N LEU A 46 23.73 16.64 -9.46
CA LEU A 46 24.08 15.41 -8.77
C LEU A 46 23.93 14.20 -9.72
N LYS A 47 25.07 13.62 -10.12
CA LYS A 47 25.10 12.36 -10.86
C LYS A 47 25.01 11.18 -9.89
N PRO A 48 23.94 10.36 -9.97
CA PRO A 48 23.81 9.22 -9.07
C PRO A 48 24.86 8.16 -9.38
N LYS A 49 25.54 7.68 -8.32
CA LYS A 49 26.50 6.58 -8.43
C LYS A 49 25.80 5.26 -8.82
N PRO A 50 26.47 4.35 -9.55
CA PRO A 50 25.85 3.10 -10.00
C PRO A 50 25.31 2.19 -8.89
N TRP A 51 25.94 2.20 -7.70
CA TRP A 51 25.44 1.45 -6.54
C TRP A 51 24.11 2.02 -6.01
N TYR A 52 23.93 3.34 -6.06
CA TYR A 52 22.73 4.01 -5.60
C TYR A 52 21.54 3.75 -6.54
N VAL A 53 21.78 3.71 -7.85
CA VAL A 53 20.76 3.30 -8.82
C VAL A 53 20.28 1.87 -8.55
N ARG A 54 21.20 0.96 -8.20
CA ARG A 54 20.87 -0.42 -7.85
C ARG A 54 20.09 -0.51 -6.53
N SER A 55 20.44 0.29 -5.52
CA SER A 55 19.71 0.31 -4.26
C SER A 55 18.29 0.86 -4.41
N VAL A 56 18.10 1.93 -5.19
CA VAL A 56 16.77 2.48 -5.49
C VAL A 56 15.91 1.46 -6.23
N ARG A 57 16.50 0.71 -7.17
CA ARG A 57 15.80 -0.37 -7.86
C ARG A 57 15.39 -1.49 -6.90
N ALA A 58 16.29 -1.93 -6.02
CA ALA A 58 16.00 -2.97 -5.02
C ALA A 58 14.92 -2.52 -4.03
N ALA A 59 14.97 -1.27 -3.58
CA ALA A 59 13.93 -0.66 -2.74
C ALA A 59 12.58 -0.65 -3.47
N GLY A 60 12.56 -0.30 -4.76
CA GLY A 60 11.35 -0.35 -5.59
C GLY A 60 10.73 -1.74 -5.66
N VAL A 61 11.55 -2.79 -5.83
CA VAL A 61 11.07 -4.18 -5.79
C VAL A 61 10.51 -4.55 -4.40
N GLY A 62 11.16 -4.10 -3.33
CA GLY A 62 10.65 -4.29 -1.96
C GLY A 62 9.29 -3.61 -1.75
N MET A 63 9.11 -2.39 -2.25
CA MET A 63 7.83 -1.67 -2.20
C MET A 63 6.74 -2.39 -3.01
N LEU A 64 7.08 -2.95 -4.17
CA LEU A 64 6.16 -3.76 -4.97
C LEU A 64 5.71 -5.01 -4.21
N ALA A 65 6.66 -5.72 -3.58
CA ALA A 65 6.35 -6.89 -2.78
C ALA A 65 5.45 -6.54 -1.58
N ALA A 66 5.81 -5.51 -0.81
CA ALA A 66 5.05 -5.09 0.35
C ALA A 66 3.63 -4.59 0.00
N GLY A 67 3.51 -3.77 -1.05
CA GLY A 67 2.22 -3.28 -1.52
C GLY A 67 1.33 -4.40 -2.07
N GLY A 68 1.90 -5.34 -2.83
CA GLY A 68 1.17 -6.46 -3.39
C GLY A 68 0.66 -7.43 -2.33
N VAL A 69 1.53 -7.79 -1.37
CA VAL A 69 1.14 -8.61 -0.22
C VAL A 69 0.11 -7.88 0.63
N GLY A 70 0.28 -6.57 0.88
CA GLY A 70 -0.70 -5.77 1.62
C GLY A 70 -2.09 -5.75 0.99
N LEU A 71 -2.18 -5.61 -0.34
CA LEU A 71 -3.47 -5.69 -1.05
C LEU A 71 -4.09 -7.09 -0.98
N LEU A 72 -3.28 -8.14 -1.11
CA LEU A 72 -3.78 -9.52 -1.04
C LEU A 72 -4.35 -9.84 0.36
N LEU A 73 -3.71 -9.33 1.42
CA LEU A 73 -4.22 -9.47 2.79
C LEU A 73 -5.51 -8.68 2.99
N GLU A 74 -5.61 -7.49 2.38
CA GLU A 74 -6.83 -6.68 2.45
C GLU A 74 -8.02 -7.39 1.78
N ASP A 75 -7.80 -7.97 0.59
CA ASP A 75 -8.83 -8.67 -0.16
C ASP A 75 -9.34 -9.89 0.62
N ARG A 76 -8.44 -10.65 1.27
CA ARG A 76 -8.82 -11.78 2.12
C ARG A 76 -9.61 -11.37 3.36
N ALA A 77 -9.20 -10.29 4.01
CA ALA A 77 -9.90 -9.78 5.19
C ALA A 77 -11.33 -9.34 4.84
N SER A 78 -11.54 -8.74 3.66
CA SER A 78 -12.89 -8.39 3.21
C SER A 78 -13.76 -9.62 2.89
N GLU A 79 -13.18 -10.71 2.37
CA GLU A 79 -13.91 -11.97 2.14
C GLU A 79 -14.37 -12.63 3.45
N ASP A 80 -13.51 -12.59 4.48
CA ASP A 80 -13.83 -13.13 5.81
C ASP A 80 -14.95 -12.32 6.50
N GLU A 81 -14.95 -10.98 6.39
CA GLU A 81 -16.01 -10.11 6.92
C GLU A 81 -17.37 -10.33 6.24
N GLU A 82 -17.39 -10.56 4.91
CA GLU A 82 -18.63 -10.89 4.19
C GLU A 82 -19.20 -12.27 4.57
N ALA A 83 -18.33 -13.23 4.91
CA ALA A 83 -18.74 -14.55 5.37
C ALA A 83 -19.34 -14.51 6.79
N GLU A 84 -18.74 -13.77 7.73
CA GLU A 84 -19.29 -13.59 9.08
C GLU A 84 -20.64 -12.86 9.06
N ALA A 85 -20.81 -11.86 8.19
CA ALA A 85 -22.09 -11.15 8.03
C ALA A 85 -23.21 -12.04 7.46
N ALA A 86 -22.87 -13.12 6.75
CA ALA A 86 -23.83 -14.10 6.24
C ALA A 86 -24.20 -15.19 7.26
N GLU A 87 -23.48 -15.28 8.39
CA GLU A 87 -23.73 -16.24 9.47
C GLU A 87 -24.49 -15.62 10.67
N GLU A 88 -24.79 -14.32 10.68
CA GLU A 88 -25.67 -13.74 11.71
C GLU A 88 -27.07 -14.39 11.60
N PRO A 89 -27.58 -15.04 12.67
CA PRO A 89 -28.89 -15.65 12.63
C PRO A 89 -29.97 -14.55 12.56
N ASP A 90 -30.70 -14.51 11.44
CA ASP A 90 -31.81 -13.59 11.16
C ASP A 90 -33.02 -13.76 12.11
N GLU A 91 -33.01 -14.78 12.98
CA GLU A 91 -34.15 -15.09 13.83
C GLU A 91 -33.93 -14.61 15.27
N PRO A 92 -34.84 -13.77 15.82
CA PRO A 92 -34.78 -13.41 17.22
C PRO A 92 -34.89 -14.68 18.06
N ILE A 93 -33.95 -14.87 18.98
CA ILE A 93 -34.00 -15.93 19.99
C ILE A 93 -35.28 -15.72 20.82
N THR A 94 -36.35 -16.45 20.50
CA THR A 94 -37.56 -16.50 21.29
C THR A 94 -37.29 -17.39 22.50
N VAL A 95 -37.07 -16.77 23.66
CA VAL A 95 -37.11 -17.48 24.94
C VAL A 95 -38.58 -17.65 25.28
N GLU A 96 -39.12 -18.87 25.15
CA GLU A 96 -40.42 -19.21 25.74
C GLU A 96 -40.26 -19.13 27.26
N THR A 97 -40.73 -18.03 27.85
CA THR A 97 -40.99 -17.94 29.29
C THR A 97 -42.34 -18.56 29.54
N ASP A 98 -42.35 -19.82 29.99
CA ASP A 98 -43.49 -20.43 30.66
C ASP A 98 -43.70 -19.67 32.00
N ASP A 99 -44.61 -18.69 32.00
CA ASP A 99 -45.16 -18.09 33.22
C ASP A 99 -46.34 -18.96 33.70
N ASP A 100 -46.11 -19.73 34.76
CA ASP A 100 -47.10 -20.49 35.57
C ASP A 100 -48.03 -19.56 36.39
#